data_AF-A0A1S3WY92-F1
#
_entry.id   AF-A0A1S3WY92-F1
#
_cell.length_a   1.000
_cell.length_b   1.000
_cell.length_c   1.000
_cell.angle_alpha   90.00
_cell.angle_beta   90.00
_cell.angle_gamma   90.00
#
_symmetry.space_group_name_H-M   'P 1'
#
loop_
_entity.id
_entity.type
_entity.pdbx_description
1 polymer ?
#
loop_
_entity_poly.entity_id
_entity_poly.type
_entity_poly.pdbx_seq_one_letter_code
_entity_poly.pdbx_strand_id
1 'polypeptide(L)'
;MDVRRRPPKPSHRNHHLQHHPQRASSAALRRSPSPAPKASDALPLPLYLTNGIFFTLFFSVAYYLLHRWRDKIRNSTPLHVVTLSELAAILSLIASFIYLLGFFGIDFVQSFIARASHDAWDIEDEEENSRFLLDEDRRPRRRPVPCPAALDNSSISAPVSNFMDPPVSLPSQDDEDLVKSVVSGDIPSYSLESRLGDCYRAASVRREAVQRITGRSLTGLPLDGFDYQSILGQCCEMPIGYVQIPVGIAGPLLLNGCEYSVPMATTEGCLVASTNRGCKAIYASGGATSILFRDGMTRAPVVKFPTASRASELFFFLEDPANFDTLAMVFNKSSRFARLQKIQCSLAGRNLYIRFSCGTGDAMGMNMVSKGVQNVLEFLQDEFPDMDVVGISGNFCSDKKPAAVNWIQGRGKSVVCEAMISGEVVEKVLKTSVSALVELNTIKNLTGSAIAGSLGGFNAHAANIVSAIFIATGQDPAQNIESSHCITMMEAINDGKDIHVSVTMPCIEVGTVGGGTQLASQSACLNLLGVKGACRESPAANSRLLANIVAGSVLAGELSLMSAIAAGQLVKSHMKYNRSSRDMSTITS
;
A
#
# COMPACT_ATOMS: atom_id res chain seq x y z
N MET A 1 43.86 -31.81 -18.86
CA MET A 1 44.73 -32.10 -20.02
C MET A 1 43.91 -32.98 -20.95
N ASP A 2 43.20 -32.39 -21.91
CA ASP A 2 43.65 -32.17 -23.31
C ASP A 2 43.41 -33.45 -24.15
N VAL A 3 42.88 -33.48 -25.38
CA VAL A 3 42.57 -32.45 -26.39
C VAL A 3 41.61 -33.06 -27.44
N ARG A 4 40.80 -32.17 -28.03
CA ARG A 4 40.03 -32.17 -29.31
C ARG A 4 40.42 -33.16 -30.44
N ARG A 5 39.45 -33.50 -31.31
CA ARG A 5 39.36 -33.04 -32.73
C ARG A 5 38.07 -33.48 -33.47
N ARG A 6 37.72 -32.68 -34.49
CA ARG A 6 36.47 -32.46 -35.27
C ARG A 6 36.09 -33.57 -36.29
N PRO A 7 34.92 -33.42 -36.95
CA PRO A 7 34.92 -33.40 -38.43
C PRO A 7 34.08 -32.27 -39.10
N PRO A 8 34.19 -32.07 -40.43
CA PRO A 8 33.72 -30.86 -41.17
C PRO A 8 32.41 -31.04 -41.97
N LYS A 9 31.85 -29.92 -42.50
CA LYS A 9 30.73 -29.77 -43.47
C LYS A 9 31.29 -29.44 -44.90
N PRO A 10 30.46 -29.22 -45.95
CA PRO A 10 29.42 -30.04 -46.60
C PRO A 10 29.64 -30.11 -48.15
N SER A 11 28.75 -30.77 -48.92
CA SER A 11 28.69 -30.61 -50.39
C SER A 11 27.28 -30.66 -50.98
N HIS A 12 27.01 -29.70 -51.87
CA HIS A 12 25.79 -29.48 -52.68
C HIS A 12 25.44 -30.60 -53.66
N ARG A 13 24.15 -30.76 -53.98
CA ARG A 13 23.71 -31.11 -55.34
C ARG A 13 22.27 -30.69 -55.66
N ASN A 14 22.13 -30.24 -56.92
CA ASN A 14 21.00 -29.64 -57.60
C ASN A 14 19.82 -30.58 -57.87
N HIS A 15 18.63 -30.01 -58.09
CA HIS A 15 17.74 -30.46 -59.16
C HIS A 15 17.04 -29.28 -59.84
N HIS A 16 17.23 -29.21 -61.16
CA HIS A 16 16.53 -28.40 -62.16
C HIS A 16 15.20 -29.07 -62.56
N LEU A 17 14.22 -28.28 -63.07
CA LEU A 17 13.55 -28.38 -64.40
C LEU A 17 12.18 -27.65 -64.36
N GLN A 18 12.05 -26.50 -65.05
CA GLN A 18 11.36 -26.27 -66.36
C GLN A 18 9.82 -26.23 -66.27
N HIS A 19 9.16 -25.06 -66.29
CA HIS A 19 8.71 -24.21 -67.43
C HIS A 19 7.60 -24.78 -68.33
N HIS A 20 6.41 -24.14 -68.31
CA HIS A 20 5.63 -23.71 -69.51
C HIS A 20 4.45 -22.76 -69.12
N PRO A 21 3.86 -21.98 -70.07
CA PRO A 21 3.69 -20.53 -69.87
C PRO A 21 2.30 -19.95 -70.27
N GLN A 22 2.20 -18.61 -70.19
CA GLN A 22 1.29 -17.68 -70.89
C GLN A 22 -0.17 -17.54 -70.41
N ARG A 23 -0.51 -16.35 -69.88
CA ARG A 23 -1.23 -15.30 -70.63
C ARG A 23 -1.31 -13.98 -69.83
N ALA A 24 -1.18 -12.88 -70.55
CA ALA A 24 -1.13 -11.52 -70.04
C ALA A 24 -2.53 -10.88 -70.00
N SER A 25 -2.79 -10.04 -69.00
CA SER A 25 -3.62 -8.84 -69.18
C SER A 25 -3.42 -7.81 -68.06
N SER A 26 -2.94 -6.64 -68.50
CA SER A 26 -3.38 -5.28 -68.14
C SER A 26 -2.86 -4.59 -66.88
N ALA A 27 -2.37 -3.38 -67.14
CA ALA A 27 -1.65 -2.47 -66.28
C ALA A 27 -2.53 -1.73 -65.26
N ALA A 28 -1.97 -1.50 -64.07
CA ALA A 28 -2.28 -0.35 -63.23
C ALA A 28 -1.01 0.10 -62.51
N LEU A 29 -0.48 1.26 -62.92
CA LEU A 29 0.60 1.98 -62.23
C LEU A 29 0.20 2.25 -60.77
N ARG A 30 0.93 1.69 -59.80
CA ARG A 30 1.01 2.26 -58.45
C ARG A 30 2.28 3.10 -58.35
N ARG A 31 2.10 4.42 -58.23
CA ARG A 31 3.13 5.36 -57.78
C ARG A 31 3.59 4.94 -56.38
N SER A 32 4.88 4.68 -56.21
CA SER A 32 5.54 4.57 -54.92
C SER A 32 5.64 5.96 -54.27
N PRO A 33 5.31 6.14 -52.98
CA PRO A 33 5.57 7.39 -52.28
C PRO A 33 7.07 7.49 -51.97
N SER A 34 7.67 8.63 -52.31
CA SER A 34 9.01 9.03 -51.88
C SER A 34 9.11 9.03 -50.36
N PRO A 35 10.22 8.55 -49.76
CA PRO A 35 10.37 8.50 -48.31
C PRO A 35 10.45 9.91 -47.70
N ALA A 36 9.71 10.11 -46.61
CA ALA A 36 9.75 11.34 -45.81
C ALA A 36 11.15 11.57 -45.21
N PRO A 37 11.59 12.84 -45.06
CA PRO A 37 12.92 13.15 -44.53
C PRO A 37 13.06 12.64 -43.09
N LYS A 38 14.19 11.98 -42.80
CA LYS A 38 14.51 11.49 -41.46
C LYS A 38 15.31 12.55 -40.71
N ALA A 39 15.12 12.64 -39.39
CA ALA A 39 15.90 13.53 -38.51
C ALA A 39 17.42 13.26 -38.55
N SER A 40 17.86 12.18 -39.20
CA SER A 40 19.26 11.85 -39.51
C SER A 40 19.95 12.86 -40.41
N ASP A 41 19.19 13.67 -41.17
CA ASP A 41 19.75 14.55 -42.20
C ASP A 41 20.23 15.91 -41.62
N ALA A 42 20.13 16.10 -40.30
CA ALA A 42 20.43 17.36 -39.61
C ALA A 42 21.80 17.39 -38.88
N LEU A 43 22.61 16.31 -38.93
CA LEU A 43 23.86 16.23 -38.16
C LEU A 43 25.09 16.11 -39.09
N PRO A 44 26.19 16.84 -38.80
CA PRO A 44 27.39 16.87 -39.64
C PRO A 44 28.27 15.61 -39.54
N LEU A 45 27.92 14.64 -38.69
CA LEU A 45 28.68 13.41 -38.44
C LEU A 45 27.77 12.17 -38.48
N PRO A 46 28.30 10.98 -38.84
CA PRO A 46 27.54 9.73 -38.84
C PRO A 46 26.91 9.45 -37.45
N LEU A 47 25.62 9.12 -37.42
CA LEU A 47 24.84 8.97 -36.19
C LEU A 47 25.44 8.00 -35.16
N TYR A 48 26.02 6.89 -35.61
CA TYR A 48 26.65 5.92 -34.71
C TYR A 48 27.85 6.51 -33.97
N LEU A 49 28.57 7.44 -34.61
CA LEU A 49 29.73 8.11 -34.05
C LEU A 49 29.28 9.16 -33.02
N THR A 50 28.29 9.98 -33.37
CA THR A 50 27.71 11.00 -32.48
C THR A 50 27.09 10.34 -31.23
N ASN A 51 26.36 9.24 -31.40
CA ASN A 51 25.80 8.46 -30.29
C ASN A 51 26.88 7.84 -29.42
N GLY A 52 27.94 7.28 -30.02
CA GLY A 52 29.08 6.76 -29.28
C GLY A 52 29.76 7.83 -28.43
N ILE A 53 29.93 9.04 -28.97
CA ILE A 53 30.53 10.18 -28.24
C ILE A 53 29.64 10.62 -27.08
N PHE A 54 28.35 10.86 -27.29
CA PHE A 54 27.48 11.33 -26.20
C PHE A 54 27.22 10.26 -25.14
N PHE A 55 27.15 8.99 -25.53
CA PHE A 55 27.02 7.89 -24.57
C PHE A 55 28.28 7.76 -23.71
N THR A 56 29.47 7.75 -24.31
CA THR A 56 30.72 7.70 -23.55
C THR A 56 30.91 8.93 -22.67
N LEU A 57 30.61 10.13 -23.18
CA LEU A 57 30.64 11.38 -22.42
C LEU A 57 29.70 11.33 -21.20
N PHE A 58 28.45 10.88 -21.37
CA PHE A 58 27.47 10.77 -20.29
C PHE A 58 27.99 9.89 -19.14
N PHE A 59 28.44 8.67 -19.44
CA PHE A 59 28.89 7.74 -18.41
C PHE A 59 30.23 8.16 -17.78
N SER A 60 31.17 8.71 -18.55
CA SER A 60 32.45 9.19 -18.00
C SER A 60 32.25 10.38 -17.07
N VAL A 61 31.38 11.33 -17.44
CA VAL A 61 31.09 12.52 -16.63
C VAL A 61 30.26 12.17 -15.39
N ALA A 62 29.27 11.28 -15.52
CA ALA A 62 28.51 10.77 -14.38
C ALA A 62 29.43 10.05 -13.38
N TYR A 63 30.35 9.21 -13.86
CA TYR A 63 31.32 8.53 -13.01
C TYR A 63 32.25 9.52 -12.27
N TYR A 64 32.74 10.54 -12.98
CA TYR A 64 33.55 11.60 -12.38
C TYR A 64 32.81 12.34 -11.26
N LEU A 65 31.55 12.74 -11.49
CA LEU A 65 30.73 13.45 -10.50
C LEU A 65 30.45 12.58 -9.27
N LEU A 66 30.12 11.30 -9.47
CA LEU A 66 29.92 10.34 -8.37
C LEU A 66 31.18 10.16 -7.53
N HIS A 67 32.37 10.09 -8.16
CA HIS A 67 33.63 10.00 -7.43
C HIS A 67 33.90 11.27 -6.62
N ARG A 68 33.67 12.45 -7.21
CA ARG A 68 33.87 13.74 -6.53
C ARG A 68 32.90 13.93 -5.37
N TRP A 69 31.63 13.59 -5.53
CA TRP A 69 30.65 13.65 -4.44
C TRP A 69 30.99 12.68 -3.32
N ARG A 70 31.48 11.48 -3.63
CA ARG A 70 31.98 10.54 -2.62
C ARG A 70 33.16 11.12 -1.84
N ASP A 71 34.12 11.76 -2.51
CA ASP A 71 35.26 12.40 -1.85
C ASP A 71 34.81 13.58 -0.97
N LYS A 72 33.81 14.35 -1.41
CA LYS A 72 33.23 15.45 -0.63
C LYS A 72 32.51 14.98 0.62
N ILE A 73 31.76 13.88 0.52
CA ILE A 73 31.09 13.24 1.66
C ILE A 73 32.14 12.76 2.67
N ARG A 74 33.25 12.17 2.19
CA ARG A 74 34.33 11.66 3.05
C ARG A 74 35.10 12.76 3.77
N ASN A 75 35.23 13.94 3.15
CA ASN A 75 35.96 15.09 3.70
C ASN A 75 35.03 16.15 4.31
N SER A 76 33.74 15.85 4.52
CA SER A 76 32.73 16.74 5.09
C SER A 76 32.61 18.11 4.41
N THR A 77 32.96 18.20 3.13
CA THR A 77 32.77 19.42 2.34
C THR A 77 31.33 19.48 1.82
N PRO A 78 30.61 20.61 1.97
CA PRO A 78 29.23 20.72 1.52
C PRO A 78 29.07 20.50 0.02
N LEU A 79 28.08 19.70 -0.38
CA LEU A 79 27.84 19.32 -1.79
C LEU A 79 27.48 20.50 -2.70
N HIS A 80 26.95 21.59 -2.13
CA HIS A 80 26.61 22.81 -2.88
C HIS A 80 27.83 23.65 -3.28
N VAL A 81 29.02 23.38 -2.73
CA VAL A 81 30.27 24.07 -3.09
C VAL A 81 30.84 23.40 -4.32
N VAL A 82 30.56 23.92 -5.52
CA VAL A 82 30.93 23.31 -6.81
C VAL A 82 32.20 23.96 -7.36
N THR A 83 33.21 23.15 -7.69
CA THR A 83 34.43 23.59 -8.38
C THR A 83 34.18 23.83 -9.88
N LEU A 84 35.02 24.62 -10.55
CA LEU A 84 34.89 24.88 -11.99
C LEU A 84 34.85 23.58 -12.84
N SER A 85 35.62 22.56 -12.45
CA SER A 85 35.61 21.25 -13.10
C SER A 85 34.30 20.48 -12.88
N GLU A 86 33.69 20.60 -11.70
CA GLU A 86 32.39 19.96 -11.41
C GLU A 86 31.25 20.70 -12.11
N LEU A 87 31.32 22.03 -12.22
CA LEU A 87 30.35 22.82 -12.98
C LEU A 87 30.37 22.45 -14.46
N ALA A 88 31.56 22.35 -15.06
CA ALA A 88 31.72 21.92 -16.45
C ALA A 88 31.22 20.47 -16.67
N ALA A 89 31.45 19.58 -15.71
CA ALA A 89 30.93 18.22 -15.72
C ALA A 89 29.39 18.19 -15.62
N ILE A 90 28.78 18.97 -14.72
CA ILE A 90 27.31 19.06 -14.61
C ILE A 90 26.69 19.56 -15.92
N LEU A 91 27.25 20.61 -16.53
CA LEU A 91 26.77 21.12 -17.81
C LEU A 91 26.92 20.09 -18.94
N SER A 92 28.04 19.37 -18.97
CA SER A 92 28.28 18.29 -19.95
C SER A 92 27.34 17.10 -19.76
N LEU A 93 26.99 16.78 -18.50
CA LEU A 93 26.03 15.72 -18.18
C LEU A 93 24.62 16.10 -18.64
N ILE A 94 24.19 17.35 -18.39
CA ILE A 94 22.89 17.85 -18.85
C ILE A 94 22.82 17.86 -20.38
N ALA A 95 23.85 18.36 -21.06
CA ALA A 95 23.88 18.40 -22.51
C ALA A 95 23.82 16.99 -23.15
N SER A 96 24.59 16.04 -22.60
CA SER A 96 24.55 14.64 -23.06
C SER A 96 23.24 13.93 -22.73
N PHE A 97 22.62 14.23 -21.58
CA PHE A 97 21.31 13.71 -21.23
C PHE A 97 20.20 14.22 -22.18
N ILE A 98 20.20 15.52 -22.49
CA ILE A 98 19.24 16.11 -23.44
C ILE A 98 19.39 15.46 -24.82
N TYR A 99 20.64 15.26 -25.28
CA TYR A 99 20.91 14.57 -26.54
C TYR A 99 20.38 13.13 -26.53
N LEU A 100 20.67 12.35 -25.48
CA LEU A 100 20.22 10.96 -25.36
C LEU A 100 18.69 10.86 -25.25
N LEU A 101 18.04 11.77 -24.53
CA LEU A 101 16.57 11.83 -24.43
C LEU A 101 15.93 12.21 -25.78
N GLY A 102 16.51 13.17 -26.50
CA GLY A 102 16.04 13.57 -27.82
C GLY A 102 16.20 12.48 -28.89
N PHE A 103 17.24 11.64 -28.80
CA PHE A 103 17.51 10.60 -29.79
C PHE A 103 16.82 9.27 -29.48
N PHE A 104 16.81 8.82 -28.22
CA PHE A 104 16.13 7.59 -27.81
C PHE A 104 14.63 7.79 -27.49
N GLY A 105 14.20 9.02 -27.22
CA GLY A 105 12.80 9.33 -26.87
C GLY A 105 11.85 9.43 -28.07
N ILE A 106 12.34 9.62 -29.30
CA ILE A 106 11.48 9.77 -30.49
C ILE A 106 10.80 8.46 -30.86
N ASP A 107 11.47 7.31 -30.75
CA ASP A 107 10.83 6.00 -30.99
C ASP A 107 9.74 5.69 -29.95
N PHE A 108 9.92 6.17 -28.71
CA PHE A 108 8.94 6.00 -27.63
C PHE A 108 7.69 6.87 -27.85
N VAL A 109 7.85 8.10 -28.35
CA VAL A 109 6.74 9.03 -28.63
C VAL A 109 6.02 8.69 -29.94
N GLN A 110 6.73 8.27 -30.99
CA GLN A 110 6.10 7.84 -32.26
C GLN A 110 5.28 6.56 -32.09
N SER A 111 5.71 5.62 -31.25
CA SER A 111 4.94 4.41 -30.93
C SER A 111 3.63 4.71 -30.20
N PHE A 112 3.58 5.82 -29.44
CA PHE A 112 2.37 6.31 -28.77
C PHE A 112 1.41 7.01 -29.74
N ILE A 113 1.93 7.78 -30.70
CA ILE A 113 1.13 8.50 -31.71
C ILE A 113 0.57 7.52 -32.75
N ALA A 114 1.35 6.52 -33.19
CA ALA A 114 0.89 5.50 -34.15
C ALA A 114 -0.24 4.62 -33.58
N ARG A 115 -0.23 4.39 -32.26
CA ARG A 115 -1.33 3.71 -31.54
C ARG A 115 -2.59 4.58 -31.46
N ALA A 116 -2.44 5.89 -31.30
CA ALA A 116 -3.57 6.82 -31.26
C ALA A 116 -4.24 7.03 -32.62
N SER A 117 -3.55 6.78 -33.74
CA SER A 117 -4.09 6.95 -35.09
C SER A 117 -4.80 5.71 -35.66
N HIS A 118 -4.71 4.54 -35.01
CA HIS A 118 -5.26 3.29 -35.54
C HIS A 118 -6.67 2.93 -35.02
N ASP A 119 -7.22 3.73 -34.09
CA ASP A 119 -8.57 3.56 -33.51
C ASP A 119 -9.64 4.47 -34.17
N ALA A 120 -9.34 5.11 -35.31
CA ALA A 120 -10.21 6.13 -35.92
C ALA A 120 -10.85 5.74 -37.27
N TRP A 121 -10.75 4.49 -37.70
CA TRP A 121 -11.38 4.01 -38.94
C TRP A 121 -11.98 2.62 -38.71
N ASP A 122 -13.25 2.57 -38.32
CA ASP A 122 -14.20 1.48 -38.62
C ASP A 122 -15.57 1.81 -37.96
N ILE A 123 -16.27 2.84 -38.46
CA ILE A 123 -17.74 2.98 -38.34
C ILE A 123 -18.27 3.74 -39.58
N GLU A 124 -18.46 3.00 -40.67
CA GLU A 124 -19.55 3.21 -41.66
C GLU A 124 -20.37 1.92 -41.51
N ASP A 125 -21.59 1.91 -40.96
CA ASP A 125 -22.85 2.34 -41.57
C ASP A 125 -23.97 2.32 -40.51
N GLU A 126 -25.08 2.98 -40.83
CA GLU A 126 -26.38 3.08 -40.13
C GLU A 126 -26.59 4.34 -39.27
N GLU A 127 -27.11 5.40 -39.92
CA GLU A 127 -28.25 6.16 -39.38
C GLU A 127 -28.93 6.99 -40.50
N GLU A 128 -30.06 6.49 -41.01
CA GLU A 128 -31.02 7.25 -41.83
C GLU A 128 -32.32 7.45 -41.03
N ASN A 129 -32.37 8.53 -40.23
CA ASN A 129 -33.55 9.29 -39.78
C ASN A 129 -33.08 10.14 -38.59
N SER A 130 -32.92 11.45 -38.69
CA SER A 130 -34.07 12.35 -38.76
C SER A 130 -33.59 13.76 -39.13
N ARG A 131 -34.21 14.29 -40.18
CA ARG A 131 -34.22 15.70 -40.58
C ARG A 131 -34.83 16.61 -39.51
N PHE A 132 -34.64 17.92 -39.69
CA PHE A 132 -35.18 19.11 -39.00
C PHE A 132 -34.20 19.66 -37.92
N LEU A 133 -33.53 20.81 -38.05
CA LEU A 133 -33.81 22.09 -38.74
C LEU A 133 -32.49 22.81 -39.14
N LEU A 134 -32.45 23.37 -40.35
CA LEU A 134 -31.65 24.56 -40.72
C LEU A 134 -32.61 25.76 -40.62
N ASP A 135 -32.24 26.99 -40.27
CA ASP A 135 -31.30 27.84 -41.03
C ASP A 135 -31.01 29.18 -40.28
N GLU A 136 -30.06 29.93 -40.83
CA GLU A 136 -29.66 31.35 -40.63
C GLU A 136 -28.61 31.72 -39.55
N ASP A 137 -27.64 32.61 -39.80
CA ASP A 137 -26.93 33.05 -41.01
C ASP A 137 -25.67 33.86 -40.58
N ARG A 138 -24.65 33.87 -41.45
CA ARG A 138 -23.56 34.87 -41.69
C ARG A 138 -22.60 35.40 -40.58
N ARG A 139 -21.32 35.07 -40.83
CA ARG A 139 -19.99 35.59 -40.35
C ARG A 139 -19.75 37.11 -40.68
N PRO A 140 -18.60 37.82 -40.39
CA PRO A 140 -17.25 37.31 -40.07
C PRO A 140 -16.24 38.14 -39.20
N ARG A 141 -15.23 37.41 -38.68
CA ARG A 141 -13.76 37.70 -38.59
C ARG A 141 -13.23 38.98 -37.92
N ARG A 142 -12.27 38.80 -37.00
CA ARG A 142 -10.84 39.19 -37.21
C ARG A 142 -9.87 38.53 -36.21
N ARG A 143 -8.66 38.28 -36.74
CA ARG A 143 -7.47 37.63 -36.16
C ARG A 143 -6.53 38.65 -35.45
N PRO A 144 -5.49 38.19 -34.74
CA PRO A 144 -4.88 38.86 -33.57
C PRO A 144 -3.53 39.55 -33.88
N VAL A 145 -2.75 39.85 -32.81
CA VAL A 145 -1.27 40.13 -32.70
C VAL A 145 -0.95 41.59 -32.27
N PRO A 146 0.16 41.94 -31.57
CA PRO A 146 0.86 41.37 -30.39
C PRO A 146 1.21 42.43 -29.29
N CYS A 147 1.86 42.00 -28.20
CA CYS A 147 2.46 42.80 -27.13
C CYS A 147 3.50 43.85 -27.61
N PRO A 148 3.83 44.89 -26.78
CA PRO A 148 5.15 44.90 -26.15
C PRO A 148 5.20 45.49 -24.72
N ALA A 149 6.40 45.41 -24.15
CA ALA A 149 6.79 45.51 -22.75
C ALA A 149 6.90 46.93 -22.14
N ALA A 150 7.05 46.91 -20.79
CA ALA A 150 7.98 47.66 -19.93
C ALA A 150 7.49 48.91 -19.14
N LEU A 151 7.67 48.78 -17.80
CA LEU A 151 7.92 49.78 -16.74
C LEU A 151 6.73 50.71 -16.38
N ASP A 152 6.39 50.99 -15.11
CA ASP A 152 7.26 51.24 -13.96
C ASP A 152 6.48 51.11 -12.61
N ASN A 153 7.23 51.11 -11.52
CA ASN A 153 6.90 50.93 -10.11
C ASN A 153 5.60 51.56 -9.56
N SER A 154 4.79 50.74 -8.87
CA SER A 154 4.18 51.14 -7.60
C SER A 154 3.96 49.93 -6.71
N SER A 155 4.57 49.97 -5.53
CA SER A 155 4.40 49.04 -4.42
C SER A 155 2.92 48.83 -4.07
N ILE A 156 2.38 47.64 -4.36
CA ILE A 156 1.17 47.14 -3.70
C ILE A 156 1.59 45.89 -2.94
N SER A 157 1.91 46.08 -1.67
CA SER A 157 1.88 45.03 -0.67
C SER A 157 0.45 44.49 -0.60
N ALA A 158 0.18 43.38 -1.28
CA ALA A 158 -1.02 42.60 -1.02
C ALA A 158 -0.94 42.11 0.44
N PRO A 159 -1.96 42.33 1.28
CA PRO A 159 -1.92 41.86 2.65
C PRO A 159 -1.99 40.33 2.64
N VAL A 160 -1.07 39.70 3.37
CA VAL A 160 -1.26 38.32 3.82
C VAL A 160 -2.56 38.33 4.62
N SER A 161 -3.62 37.73 4.08
CA SER A 161 -4.86 37.54 4.82
C SER A 161 -4.54 36.71 6.06
N ASN A 162 -4.58 37.34 7.23
CA ASN A 162 -4.58 36.64 8.51
C ASN A 162 -5.82 35.74 8.54
N PHE A 163 -5.65 34.46 8.20
CA PHE A 163 -6.62 33.40 8.47
C PHE A 163 -6.62 33.04 9.97
N MET A 164 -6.64 34.06 10.85
CA MET A 164 -6.99 33.84 12.24
C MET A 164 -8.49 34.11 12.34
N ASP A 165 -9.26 33.03 12.52
CA ASP A 165 -10.55 33.16 13.20
C ASP A 165 -10.32 33.89 14.54
N PRO A 166 -11.29 34.65 15.05
CA PRO A 166 -11.15 35.26 16.37
C PRO A 166 -10.76 34.18 17.39
N PRO A 167 -9.81 34.46 18.30
CA PRO A 167 -9.39 33.49 19.29
C PRO A 167 -10.62 32.94 20.01
N VAL A 168 -10.73 31.62 20.10
CA VAL A 168 -11.76 30.98 20.90
C VAL A 168 -11.57 31.51 22.31
N SER A 169 -12.57 32.22 22.83
CA SER A 169 -12.49 32.82 24.16
C SER A 169 -12.23 31.70 25.18
N LEU A 170 -11.03 31.67 25.75
CA LEU A 170 -10.70 30.69 26.78
C LEU A 170 -11.63 30.90 27.99
N PRO A 171 -12.01 29.82 28.69
CA PRO A 171 -13.01 29.89 29.76
C PRO A 171 -12.58 30.74 30.95
N SER A 172 -11.28 30.92 31.18
CA SER A 172 -10.74 31.60 32.35
C SER A 172 -9.42 32.34 32.07
N GLN A 173 -9.12 33.36 32.87
CA GLN A 173 -7.84 34.07 32.86
C GLN A 173 -6.67 33.13 33.19
N ASP A 174 -6.92 32.14 34.04
CA ASP A 174 -5.94 31.10 34.38
C ASP A 174 -5.54 30.28 33.15
N ASP A 175 -6.49 29.97 32.26
CA ASP A 175 -6.21 29.25 31.01
C ASP A 175 -5.38 30.11 30.04
N GLU A 176 -5.65 31.41 29.98
CA GLU A 176 -4.84 32.35 29.19
C GLU A 176 -3.38 32.39 29.66
N ASP A 177 -3.16 32.41 30.97
CA ASP A 177 -1.81 32.46 31.52
C ASP A 177 -1.09 31.10 31.42
N LEU A 178 -1.82 30.00 31.52
CA LEU A 178 -1.32 28.66 31.20
C LEU A 178 -0.90 28.55 29.73
N VAL A 179 -1.73 29.03 28.80
CA VAL A 179 -1.38 29.07 27.38
C VAL A 179 -0.12 29.90 27.14
N LYS A 180 -0.02 31.11 27.71
CA LYS A 180 1.20 31.93 27.59
C LYS A 180 2.43 31.20 28.11
N SER A 181 2.30 30.50 29.24
CA SER A 181 3.41 29.73 29.85
C SER A 181 3.82 28.52 29.01
N VAL A 182 2.88 27.89 28.29
CA VAL A 182 3.20 26.82 27.33
C VAL A 182 3.85 27.40 26.07
N VAL A 183 3.38 28.55 25.59
CA VAL A 183 3.95 29.26 24.42
C VAL A 183 5.36 29.77 24.68
N SER A 184 5.64 30.29 25.89
CA SER A 184 6.98 30.74 26.30
C SER A 184 7.95 29.57 26.56
N GLY A 185 7.42 28.36 26.78
CA GLY A 185 8.20 27.17 27.12
C GLY A 185 8.44 26.97 28.62
N ASP A 186 7.86 27.82 29.48
CA ASP A 186 7.96 27.69 30.94
C ASP A 186 7.26 26.43 31.46
N ILE A 187 6.18 26.01 30.79
CA ILE A 187 5.46 24.76 31.07
C ILE A 187 5.57 23.82 29.86
N PRO A 188 6.17 22.63 30.02
CA PRO A 188 6.17 21.63 28.95
C PRO A 188 4.76 21.11 28.67
N SER A 189 4.35 21.16 27.40
CA SER A 189 3.01 20.76 26.93
C SER A 189 2.62 19.32 27.31
N TYR A 190 3.57 18.38 27.35
CA TYR A 190 3.30 16.99 27.73
C TYR A 190 2.96 16.80 29.22
N SER A 191 3.16 17.83 30.06
CA SER A 191 2.89 17.77 31.50
C SER A 191 1.51 18.30 31.90
N LEU A 192 0.71 18.77 30.93
CA LEU A 192 -0.57 19.44 31.21
C LEU A 192 -1.58 18.49 31.87
N GLU A 193 -1.69 17.24 31.41
CA GLU A 193 -2.63 16.27 31.99
C GLU A 193 -2.31 15.99 33.46
N SER A 194 -1.04 15.81 33.81
CA SER A 194 -0.63 15.53 35.20
C SER A 194 -0.72 16.76 36.11
N ARG A 195 -0.53 17.96 35.57
CA ARG A 195 -0.63 19.23 36.34
C ARG A 195 -2.06 19.67 36.58
N LEU A 196 -2.92 19.56 35.57
CA LEU A 196 -4.28 20.08 35.62
C LEU A 196 -5.27 19.07 36.19
N GLY A 197 -4.98 17.76 36.09
CA GLY A 197 -5.89 16.69 36.51
C GLY A 197 -7.16 16.59 35.65
N ASP A 198 -7.27 17.41 34.60
CA ASP A 198 -8.37 17.46 33.65
C ASP A 198 -7.80 17.32 32.23
N CYS A 199 -8.02 16.15 31.63
CA CYS A 199 -7.50 15.83 30.30
C CYS A 199 -8.16 16.66 29.19
N TYR A 200 -9.43 17.03 29.33
CA TYR A 200 -10.11 17.86 28.34
C TYR A 200 -9.54 19.29 28.37
N ARG A 201 -9.41 19.86 29.58
CA ARG A 201 -8.79 21.18 29.77
C ARG A 201 -7.34 21.19 29.28
N ALA A 202 -6.57 20.13 29.55
CA ALA A 202 -5.21 19.99 29.05
C ALA A 202 -5.14 19.99 27.51
N ALA A 203 -6.02 19.25 26.85
CA ALA A 203 -6.13 19.25 25.39
C ALA A 203 -6.53 20.62 24.83
N SER A 204 -7.45 21.33 25.50
CA SER A 204 -7.88 22.68 25.13
C SER A 204 -6.74 23.72 25.21
N VAL A 205 -6.04 23.77 26.36
CA VAL A 205 -4.87 24.64 26.56
C VAL A 205 -3.78 24.34 25.54
N ARG A 206 -3.48 23.05 25.31
CA ARG A 206 -2.49 22.64 24.32
C ARG A 206 -2.87 23.07 22.91
N ARG A 207 -4.12 22.83 22.52
CA ARG A 207 -4.66 23.21 21.21
C ARG A 207 -4.47 24.71 20.98
N GLU A 208 -4.86 25.54 21.94
CA GLU A 208 -4.73 27.00 21.82
C GLU A 208 -3.26 27.45 21.78
N ALA A 209 -2.39 26.86 22.61
CA ALA A 209 -0.95 27.12 22.54
C ALA A 209 -0.37 26.78 21.15
N VAL A 210 -0.77 25.66 20.55
CA VAL A 210 -0.35 25.29 19.18
C VAL A 210 -0.85 26.31 18.15
N GLN A 211 -2.08 26.79 18.25
CA GLN A 211 -2.59 27.83 17.34
C GLN A 211 -1.76 29.12 17.43
N ARG A 212 -1.41 29.56 18.64
CA ARG A 212 -0.58 30.76 18.86
C ARG A 212 0.86 30.60 18.37
N ILE A 213 1.47 29.46 18.64
CA ILE A 213 2.85 29.15 18.20
C ILE A 213 2.92 29.11 16.66
N THR A 214 1.94 28.49 16.02
CA THR A 214 1.96 28.26 14.56
C THR A 214 1.35 29.40 13.76
N GLY A 215 0.51 30.24 14.38
CA GLY A 215 -0.31 31.24 13.69
C GLY A 215 -1.36 30.61 12.76
N ARG A 216 -1.73 29.34 12.98
CA ARG A 216 -2.69 28.59 12.15
C ARG A 216 -3.90 28.16 12.97
N SER A 217 -5.09 28.38 12.42
CA SER A 217 -6.35 27.93 12.99
C SER A 217 -6.49 26.40 12.92
N LEU A 218 -7.00 25.79 13.99
CA LEU A 218 -7.41 24.39 14.07
C LEU A 218 -8.93 24.23 13.98
N THR A 219 -9.67 25.29 13.62
CA THR A 219 -11.13 25.23 13.36
C THR A 219 -11.44 24.06 12.42
N GLY A 220 -12.43 23.24 12.81
CA GLY A 220 -12.81 22.03 12.07
C GLY A 220 -12.19 20.72 12.60
N LEU A 221 -11.16 20.77 13.45
CA LEU A 221 -10.74 19.63 14.27
C LEU A 221 -11.54 19.65 15.58
N PRO A 222 -12.51 18.75 15.81
CA PRO A 222 -13.33 18.78 17.03
C PRO A 222 -12.51 18.57 18.29
N LEU A 223 -12.97 19.20 19.37
CA LEU A 223 -12.45 19.00 20.72
C LEU A 223 -13.52 18.35 21.63
N ASP A 224 -14.77 18.81 21.54
CA ASP A 224 -15.88 18.34 22.37
C ASP A 224 -16.37 16.94 22.00
N GLY A 225 -17.03 16.26 22.96
CA GLY A 225 -17.66 14.96 22.71
C GLY A 225 -16.71 13.77 22.69
N PHE A 226 -15.44 13.96 23.08
CA PHE A 226 -14.45 12.90 23.22
C PHE A 226 -14.01 12.72 24.67
N ASP A 227 -13.96 11.47 25.13
CA ASP A 227 -13.47 11.13 26.47
C ASP A 227 -11.93 11.06 26.47
N TYR A 228 -11.29 12.21 26.73
CA TYR A 228 -9.83 12.31 26.81
C TYR A 228 -9.22 11.50 27.98
N GLN A 229 -10.01 11.20 29.02
CA GLN A 229 -9.52 10.38 30.12
C GLN A 229 -9.26 8.94 29.66
N SER A 230 -10.07 8.42 28.72
CA SER A 230 -9.93 7.06 28.19
C SER A 230 -8.65 6.82 27.38
N ILE A 231 -8.02 7.88 26.83
CA ILE A 231 -6.79 7.75 26.02
C ILE A 231 -5.51 7.96 26.82
N LEU A 232 -5.60 8.55 28.01
CA LEU A 232 -4.45 8.93 28.83
C LEU A 232 -3.59 7.72 29.18
N GLY A 233 -2.31 7.75 28.76
CA GLY A 233 -1.33 6.70 29.04
C GLY A 233 -1.61 5.38 28.32
N GLN A 234 -2.50 5.36 27.32
CA GLN A 234 -2.89 4.14 26.62
C GLN A 234 -2.90 4.28 25.09
N CYS A 235 -3.52 5.34 24.55
CA CYS A 235 -3.82 5.42 23.11
C CYS A 235 -3.12 6.57 22.38
N CYS A 236 -3.02 7.74 23.00
CA CYS A 236 -2.43 8.92 22.36
C CYS A 236 -1.91 9.90 23.41
N GLU A 237 -0.70 10.39 23.19
CA GLU A 237 -0.06 11.44 23.96
C GLU A 237 -0.35 12.82 23.34
N MET A 238 -0.38 13.85 24.18
CA MET A 238 -0.51 15.25 23.76
C MET A 238 -1.70 15.55 22.83
N PRO A 239 -2.94 15.12 23.16
CA PRO A 239 -4.10 15.36 22.31
C PRO A 239 -4.41 16.86 22.13
N ILE A 240 -4.88 17.24 20.93
CA ILE A 240 -5.35 18.59 20.57
C ILE A 240 -6.77 18.57 19.94
N GLY A 241 -7.40 17.40 19.96
CA GLY A 241 -8.65 17.08 19.26
C GLY A 241 -8.62 15.66 18.72
N TYR A 242 -9.57 15.32 17.85
CA TYR A 242 -9.66 14.01 17.22
C TYR A 242 -10.18 14.13 15.78
N VAL A 243 -9.85 13.15 14.92
CA VAL A 243 -10.31 13.12 13.52
C VAL A 243 -11.55 12.25 13.40
N GLN A 244 -12.59 12.77 12.73
CA GLN A 244 -13.80 12.03 12.42
C GLN A 244 -13.63 11.27 11.09
N ILE A 245 -13.86 9.96 11.10
CA ILE A 245 -13.84 9.12 9.90
C ILE A 245 -15.24 8.51 9.73
N PRO A 246 -15.89 8.64 8.55
CA PRO A 246 -17.22 8.07 8.32
C PRO A 246 -17.20 6.55 8.47
N VAL A 247 -18.21 6.00 9.15
CA VAL A 247 -18.40 4.54 9.31
C VAL A 247 -19.63 4.11 8.52
N GLY A 248 -19.44 3.25 7.53
CA GLY A 248 -20.52 2.57 6.80
C GLY A 248 -20.67 1.11 7.21
N ILE A 249 -21.76 0.47 6.77
CA ILE A 249 -22.03 -0.96 6.99
C ILE A 249 -22.06 -1.69 5.64
N ALA A 250 -21.36 -2.83 5.56
CA ALA A 250 -21.50 -3.80 4.49
C ALA A 250 -22.08 -5.12 5.03
N GLY A 251 -23.11 -5.67 4.40
CA GLY A 251 -23.70 -6.93 4.81
C GLY A 251 -25.18 -7.13 4.43
N PRO A 252 -25.79 -8.24 4.87
CA PRO A 252 -25.19 -9.26 5.74
C PRO A 252 -24.11 -10.08 5.02
N LEU A 253 -22.97 -10.30 5.67
CA LEU A 253 -21.98 -11.30 5.30
C LEU A 253 -22.37 -12.62 5.96
N LEU A 254 -22.83 -13.60 5.18
CA LEU A 254 -23.11 -14.95 5.67
C LEU A 254 -21.82 -15.76 5.69
N LEU A 255 -21.30 -16.04 6.89
CA LEU A 255 -20.01 -16.68 7.14
C LEU A 255 -20.18 -17.78 8.17
N ASN A 256 -19.79 -19.02 7.82
CA ASN A 256 -19.93 -20.19 8.70
C ASN A 256 -21.35 -20.37 9.27
N GLY A 257 -22.38 -20.03 8.49
CA GLY A 257 -23.79 -20.11 8.90
C GLY A 257 -24.29 -18.96 9.78
N CYS A 258 -23.47 -17.94 10.04
CA CYS A 258 -23.84 -16.75 10.81
C CYS A 258 -23.80 -15.49 9.94
N GLU A 259 -24.70 -14.52 10.22
CA GLU A 259 -24.76 -13.25 9.49
C GLU A 259 -24.06 -12.13 10.25
N TYR A 260 -23.24 -11.35 9.55
CA TYR A 260 -22.52 -10.21 10.13
C TYR A 260 -22.79 -8.93 9.35
N SER A 261 -23.07 -7.84 10.08
CA SER A 261 -23.07 -6.48 9.54
C SER A 261 -21.70 -5.84 9.81
N VAL A 262 -20.89 -5.71 8.77
CA VAL A 262 -19.47 -5.35 8.91
C VAL A 262 -19.29 -3.83 8.92
N PRO A 263 -18.81 -3.24 10.03
CA PRO A 263 -18.51 -1.81 10.08
C PRO A 263 -17.20 -1.50 9.35
N MET A 264 -17.22 -0.47 8.52
CA MET A 264 -16.10 -0.04 7.68
C MET A 264 -15.91 1.47 7.81
N ALA A 265 -14.81 1.90 8.41
CA ALA A 265 -14.44 3.30 8.55
C ALA A 265 -13.56 3.73 7.37
N THR A 266 -14.04 4.60 6.49
CA THR A 266 -13.31 4.97 5.28
C THR A 266 -13.74 6.34 4.75
N THR A 267 -12.82 6.99 4.05
CA THR A 267 -13.08 8.17 3.21
C THR A 267 -13.05 7.83 1.72
N GLU A 268 -12.70 6.60 1.35
CA GLU A 268 -12.76 6.13 -0.03
C GLU A 268 -14.21 5.80 -0.39
N GLY A 269 -14.80 6.62 -1.27
CA GLY A 269 -16.12 6.32 -1.83
C GLY A 269 -16.07 5.05 -2.70
N CYS A 270 -17.26 4.50 -3.00
CA CYS A 270 -17.46 3.14 -3.52
C CYS A 270 -17.05 1.98 -2.59
N LEU A 271 -16.10 2.13 -1.66
CA LEU A 271 -15.54 0.98 -0.94
C LEU A 271 -16.61 0.14 -0.23
N VAL A 272 -17.40 0.77 0.66
CA VAL A 272 -18.46 0.09 1.42
C VAL A 272 -19.52 -0.51 0.50
N ALA A 273 -19.93 0.24 -0.53
CA ALA A 273 -20.93 -0.23 -1.50
C ALA A 273 -20.44 -1.42 -2.33
N SER A 274 -19.15 -1.41 -2.72
CA SER A 274 -18.49 -2.50 -3.44
C SER A 274 -18.42 -3.74 -2.57
N THR A 275 -17.96 -3.63 -1.32
CA THR A 275 -17.95 -4.75 -0.36
C THR A 275 -19.36 -5.30 -0.14
N ASN A 276 -20.36 -4.43 0.01
CA ASN A 276 -21.76 -4.82 0.18
C ASN A 276 -22.30 -5.63 -1.01
N ARG A 277 -21.92 -5.27 -2.25
CA ARG A 277 -22.25 -6.04 -3.45
C ARG A 277 -21.61 -7.44 -3.41
N GLY A 278 -20.37 -7.54 -2.93
CA GLY A 278 -19.69 -8.81 -2.69
C GLY A 278 -20.41 -9.68 -1.66
N CYS A 279 -20.78 -9.11 -0.52
CA CYS A 279 -21.57 -9.80 0.51
C CYS A 279 -22.88 -10.33 -0.06
N LYS A 280 -23.58 -9.53 -0.89
CA LYS A 280 -24.81 -9.95 -1.56
C LYS A 280 -24.60 -11.15 -2.48
N ALA A 281 -23.50 -11.19 -3.24
CA ALA A 281 -23.20 -12.31 -4.11
C ALA A 281 -22.92 -13.59 -3.30
N ILE A 282 -22.11 -13.49 -2.24
CA ILE A 282 -21.82 -14.61 -1.33
C ILE A 282 -23.11 -15.12 -0.67
N TYR A 283 -23.94 -14.21 -0.15
CA TYR A 283 -25.22 -14.56 0.50
C TYR A 283 -26.16 -15.30 -0.45
N ALA A 284 -26.32 -14.78 -1.68
CA ALA A 284 -27.20 -15.38 -2.68
C ALA A 284 -26.73 -16.77 -3.16
N SER A 285 -25.47 -17.13 -2.90
CA SER A 285 -24.91 -18.45 -3.23
C SER A 285 -24.71 -19.36 -2.00
N GLY A 286 -25.34 -19.05 -0.88
CA GLY A 286 -25.37 -19.92 0.31
C GLY A 286 -24.31 -19.61 1.37
N GLY A 287 -23.55 -18.52 1.22
CA GLY A 287 -22.57 -18.07 2.20
C GLY A 287 -21.14 -18.49 1.91
N ALA A 288 -20.24 -18.07 2.79
CA ALA A 288 -18.82 -18.39 2.77
C ALA A 288 -18.43 -19.27 3.95
N THR A 289 -17.36 -20.05 3.76
CA THR A 289 -16.73 -20.86 4.81
C THR A 289 -15.36 -20.27 5.14
N SER A 290 -15.09 -20.03 6.41
CA SER A 290 -13.81 -19.49 6.89
C SER A 290 -13.19 -20.39 7.94
N ILE A 291 -11.92 -20.75 7.73
CA ILE A 291 -11.15 -21.66 8.56
C ILE A 291 -9.90 -20.95 9.04
N LEU A 292 -9.76 -20.83 10.35
CA LEU A 292 -8.54 -20.35 10.99
C LEU A 292 -7.63 -21.55 11.28
N PHE A 293 -6.42 -21.54 10.72
CA PHE A 293 -5.50 -22.68 10.79
C PHE A 293 -4.22 -22.41 11.58
N ARG A 294 -3.91 -21.15 11.93
CA ARG A 294 -2.86 -20.78 12.90
C ARG A 294 -3.25 -19.56 13.72
N ASP A 295 -2.80 -19.54 14.97
CA ASP A 295 -3.00 -18.44 15.93
C ASP A 295 -1.74 -18.30 16.78
N GLY A 296 -0.90 -17.31 16.47
CA GLY A 296 0.33 -17.04 17.19
C GLY A 296 0.92 -15.67 16.87
N MET A 297 0.95 -14.76 17.84
CA MET A 297 1.67 -13.50 17.73
C MET A 297 3.16 -13.71 17.95
N THR A 298 3.98 -12.92 17.26
CA THR A 298 5.44 -13.09 17.27
C THR A 298 6.21 -11.90 17.81
N ARG A 299 7.31 -12.20 18.50
CA ARG A 299 8.37 -11.25 18.83
C ARG A 299 9.71 -11.91 18.55
N ALA A 300 10.64 -11.15 17.99
CA ALA A 300 11.94 -11.68 17.63
C ALA A 300 13.07 -10.77 18.11
N PRO A 301 13.68 -11.04 19.28
CA PRO A 301 14.90 -10.38 19.69
C PRO A 301 16.07 -10.75 18.78
N VAL A 302 17.07 -9.88 18.81
CA VAL A 302 18.40 -10.14 18.25
C VAL A 302 19.41 -10.09 19.39
N VAL A 303 20.21 -11.15 19.48
CA VAL A 303 21.31 -11.27 20.44
C VAL A 303 22.62 -11.47 19.69
N LYS A 304 23.73 -11.13 20.34
CA LYS A 304 25.05 -11.14 19.75
C LYS A 304 26.05 -11.79 20.70
N PHE A 305 27.00 -12.50 20.12
CA PHE A 305 28.09 -13.14 20.85
C PHE A 305 29.47 -12.69 20.32
N PRO A 306 30.56 -12.96 21.05
CA PRO A 306 31.92 -12.69 20.56
C PRO A 306 32.23 -13.40 19.25
N THR A 307 31.80 -14.66 19.10
CA THR A 307 32.09 -15.53 17.95
C THR A 307 30.83 -16.21 17.42
N ALA A 308 30.88 -16.66 16.16
CA ALA A 308 29.80 -17.45 15.56
C ALA A 308 29.63 -18.82 16.24
N SER A 309 30.72 -19.46 16.68
CA SER A 309 30.67 -20.74 17.42
C SER A 309 29.79 -20.60 18.66
N ARG A 310 29.98 -19.52 19.42
CA ARG A 310 29.25 -19.28 20.65
C ARG A 310 27.77 -18.94 20.41
N ALA A 311 27.48 -18.17 19.36
CA ALA A 311 26.09 -17.95 18.92
C ALA A 311 25.41 -19.28 18.51
N SER A 312 26.16 -20.20 17.89
CA SER A 312 25.65 -21.52 17.53
C SER A 312 25.35 -22.40 18.74
N GLU A 313 26.09 -22.26 19.85
CA GLU A 313 25.78 -22.98 21.09
C GLU A 313 24.39 -22.59 21.62
N LEU A 314 24.05 -21.29 21.65
CA LEU A 314 22.68 -20.87 22.00
C LEU A 314 21.64 -21.32 20.96
N PHE A 315 21.98 -21.28 19.67
CA PHE A 315 21.10 -21.78 18.61
C PHE A 315 20.72 -23.25 18.85
N PHE A 316 21.70 -24.12 19.08
CA PHE A 316 21.43 -25.55 19.32
C PHE A 316 20.73 -25.78 20.65
N PHE A 317 21.02 -24.98 21.68
CA PHE A 317 20.28 -25.03 22.95
C PHE A 317 18.79 -24.74 22.76
N LEU A 318 18.43 -23.73 21.94
CA LEU A 318 17.05 -23.34 21.68
C LEU A 318 16.31 -24.31 20.73
N GLU A 319 17.02 -25.02 19.86
CA GLU A 319 16.45 -26.03 18.96
C GLU A 319 16.28 -27.40 19.63
N ASP A 320 16.94 -27.66 20.76
CA ASP A 320 16.78 -28.90 21.52
C ASP A 320 15.38 -28.96 22.17
N PRO A 321 14.53 -29.93 21.79
CA PRO A 321 13.19 -30.08 22.36
C PRO A 321 13.20 -30.29 23.89
N ALA A 322 14.28 -30.81 24.47
CA ALA A 322 14.40 -31.02 25.91
C ALA A 322 14.39 -29.69 26.70
N ASN A 323 14.78 -28.59 26.07
CA ASN A 323 14.84 -27.27 26.70
C ASN A 323 13.54 -26.47 26.55
N PHE A 324 12.68 -26.83 25.59
CA PHE A 324 11.49 -26.06 25.26
C PHE A 324 10.53 -25.89 26.44
N ASP A 325 10.29 -26.95 27.23
CA ASP A 325 9.36 -26.91 28.35
C ASP A 325 9.79 -25.93 29.44
N THR A 326 11.10 -25.86 29.73
CA THR A 326 11.67 -24.90 30.67
C THR A 326 11.51 -23.46 30.15
N LEU A 327 11.86 -23.23 28.88
CA LEU A 327 11.71 -21.92 28.23
C LEU A 327 10.24 -21.48 28.18
N ALA A 328 9.33 -22.39 27.87
CA ALA A 328 7.90 -22.16 27.87
C ALA A 328 7.40 -21.83 29.28
N MET A 329 7.86 -22.53 30.32
CA MET A 329 7.51 -22.22 31.71
C MET A 329 7.95 -20.81 32.10
N VAL A 330 9.19 -20.41 31.76
CA VAL A 330 9.71 -19.07 32.03
C VAL A 330 8.91 -18.00 31.29
N PHE A 331 8.64 -18.21 29.99
CA PHE A 331 7.84 -17.31 29.18
C PHE A 331 6.41 -17.14 29.74
N ASN A 332 5.75 -18.26 30.06
CA ASN A 332 4.34 -18.29 30.45
C ASN A 332 4.08 -17.65 31.83
N LYS A 333 5.11 -17.50 32.69
CA LYS A 333 5.00 -16.75 33.95
C LYS A 333 4.67 -15.27 33.75
N SER A 334 4.93 -14.72 32.55
CA SER A 334 4.69 -13.30 32.24
C SER A 334 3.21 -12.90 32.23
N SER A 335 2.31 -13.85 31.93
CA SER A 335 0.87 -13.60 31.75
C SER A 335 0.04 -14.89 31.79
N ARG A 336 -1.18 -14.80 32.35
CA ARG A 336 -2.14 -15.91 32.35
C ARG A 336 -2.61 -16.35 30.95
N PHE A 337 -2.50 -15.48 29.94
CA PHE A 337 -2.94 -15.75 28.57
C PHE A 337 -1.79 -16.07 27.61
N ALA A 338 -0.57 -15.64 27.92
CA ALA A 338 0.58 -15.89 27.07
C ALA A 338 0.95 -17.37 27.09
N ARG A 339 0.96 -18.02 25.94
CA ARG A 339 1.38 -19.42 25.81
C ARG A 339 2.42 -19.55 24.71
N LEU A 340 3.67 -19.79 25.07
CA LEU A 340 4.74 -20.07 24.10
C LEU A 340 4.37 -21.32 23.29
N GLN A 341 4.44 -21.21 21.97
CA GLN A 341 4.09 -22.28 21.03
C GLN A 341 5.30 -22.79 20.25
N LYS A 342 6.19 -21.87 19.86
CA LYS A 342 7.34 -22.19 19.01
C LYS A 342 8.43 -21.15 19.19
N ILE A 343 9.69 -21.58 19.14
CA ILE A 343 10.85 -20.73 18.96
C ILE A 343 11.43 -21.09 17.59
N GLN A 344 11.74 -20.08 16.77
CA GLN A 344 12.40 -20.27 15.48
C GLN A 344 13.64 -19.39 15.43
N CYS A 345 14.79 -20.02 15.26
CA CYS A 345 16.07 -19.32 15.26
C CYS A 345 16.60 -19.08 13.85
N SER A 346 17.38 -18.00 13.67
CA SER A 346 18.14 -17.73 12.45
C SER A 346 19.49 -17.09 12.80
N LEU A 347 20.58 -17.73 12.38
CA LEU A 347 21.95 -17.25 12.59
C LEU A 347 22.40 -16.34 11.44
N ALA A 348 23.06 -15.24 11.78
CA ALA A 348 23.78 -14.40 10.82
C ALA A 348 25.16 -14.01 11.40
N GLY A 349 26.18 -14.80 11.07
CA GLY A 349 27.51 -14.65 11.67
C GLY A 349 27.47 -14.91 13.18
N ARG A 350 27.84 -13.90 13.97
CA ARG A 350 27.82 -13.97 15.45
C ARG A 350 26.53 -13.42 16.09
N ASN A 351 25.50 -13.17 15.28
CA ASN A 351 24.21 -12.68 15.72
C ASN A 351 23.16 -13.79 15.57
N LEU A 352 22.25 -13.88 16.53
CA LEU A 352 21.15 -14.82 16.52
C LEU A 352 19.81 -14.07 16.62
N TYR A 353 18.92 -14.34 15.68
CA TYR A 353 17.55 -13.82 15.66
C TYR A 353 16.60 -14.92 16.12
N ILE A 354 15.87 -14.67 17.21
CA ILE A 354 15.10 -15.71 17.90
C ILE A 354 13.62 -15.35 17.82
N ARG A 355 12.85 -15.93 16.90
CA ARG A 355 11.43 -15.62 16.70
C ARG A 355 10.56 -16.50 17.59
N PHE A 356 10.05 -15.92 18.67
CA PHE A 356 9.07 -16.54 19.56
C PHE A 356 7.67 -16.39 18.96
N SER A 357 6.90 -17.48 18.90
CA SER A 357 5.47 -17.50 18.56
C SER A 357 4.67 -17.90 19.80
N CYS A 358 3.59 -17.18 20.09
CA CYS A 358 2.79 -17.45 21.26
C CYS A 358 1.30 -17.11 21.07
N GLY A 359 0.44 -17.84 21.77
CA GLY A 359 -0.97 -17.48 21.93
C GLY A 359 -1.13 -16.32 22.92
N THR A 360 -2.08 -15.42 22.64
CA THR A 360 -2.25 -14.16 23.39
C THR A 360 -3.69 -13.93 23.89
N GLY A 361 -4.54 -14.95 23.80
CA GLY A 361 -5.97 -14.82 24.11
C GLY A 361 -6.66 -13.87 23.12
N ASP A 362 -7.54 -13.03 23.65
CA ASP A 362 -8.29 -12.06 22.84
C ASP A 362 -7.54 -10.74 22.58
N ALA A 363 -6.36 -10.55 23.17
CA ALA A 363 -5.51 -9.43 22.84
C ALA A 363 -4.71 -9.73 21.56
N MET A 364 -4.42 -8.69 20.76
CA MET A 364 -3.44 -8.78 19.68
C MET A 364 -2.06 -9.17 20.26
N GLY A 365 -1.74 -8.66 21.45
CA GLY A 365 -0.81 -9.31 22.37
C GLY A 365 0.65 -8.85 22.31
N MET A 366 0.99 -7.84 21.51
CA MET A 366 2.38 -7.40 21.32
C MET A 366 3.16 -7.05 22.59
N ASN A 367 2.53 -6.37 23.55
CA ASN A 367 3.16 -6.06 24.84
C ASN A 367 3.33 -7.32 25.71
N MET A 368 2.35 -8.22 25.64
CA MET A 368 2.37 -9.50 26.36
C MET A 368 3.50 -10.39 25.85
N VAL A 369 3.66 -10.50 24.53
CA VAL A 369 4.76 -11.28 23.92
C VAL A 369 6.11 -10.69 24.29
N SER A 370 6.28 -9.37 24.19
CA SER A 370 7.55 -8.71 24.53
C SER A 370 7.98 -8.97 25.97
N LYS A 371 7.03 -8.93 26.92
CA LYS A 371 7.31 -9.26 28.33
C LYS A 371 7.72 -10.72 28.51
N GLY A 372 7.03 -11.66 27.86
CA GLY A 372 7.38 -13.08 27.92
C GLY A 372 8.77 -13.35 27.35
N VAL A 373 9.12 -12.72 26.23
CA VAL A 373 10.46 -12.82 25.65
C VAL A 373 11.51 -12.24 26.59
N GLN A 374 11.27 -11.08 27.20
CA GLN A 374 12.21 -10.47 28.14
C GLN A 374 12.56 -11.42 29.28
N ASN A 375 11.57 -12.08 29.88
CA ASN A 375 11.80 -13.09 30.93
C ASN A 375 12.69 -14.24 30.45
N VAL A 376 12.49 -14.71 29.20
CA VAL A 376 13.31 -15.79 28.64
C VAL A 376 14.74 -15.32 28.40
N LEU A 377 14.94 -14.09 27.90
CA LEU A 377 16.27 -13.54 27.70
C LEU A 377 17.03 -13.36 29.03
N GLU A 378 16.36 -12.91 30.07
CA GLU A 378 16.93 -12.80 31.42
C GLU A 378 17.34 -14.17 31.97
N PHE A 379 16.50 -15.19 31.80
CA PHE A 379 16.84 -16.56 32.16
C PHE A 379 18.04 -17.12 31.37
N LEU A 380 18.08 -16.86 30.06
CA LEU A 380 19.20 -17.30 29.21
C LEU A 380 20.52 -16.60 29.58
N GLN A 381 20.48 -15.41 30.17
CA GLN A 381 21.67 -14.68 30.59
C GLN A 381 22.46 -15.41 31.69
N ASP A 382 21.81 -16.27 32.49
CA ASP A 382 22.47 -17.05 33.53
C ASP A 382 23.41 -18.13 32.94
N GLU A 383 22.99 -18.79 31.84
CA GLU A 383 23.78 -19.83 31.15
C GLU A 383 24.66 -19.26 30.03
N PHE A 384 24.26 -18.13 29.46
CA PHE A 384 24.97 -17.41 28.42
C PHE A 384 25.33 -15.98 28.89
N PRO A 385 26.20 -15.82 29.90
CA PRO A 385 26.52 -14.51 30.47
C PRO A 385 27.23 -13.57 29.50
N ASP A 386 27.82 -14.12 28.44
CA ASP A 386 28.46 -13.41 27.34
C ASP A 386 27.50 -13.01 26.20
N MET A 387 26.21 -13.32 26.33
CA MET A 387 25.15 -12.89 25.42
C MET A 387 24.89 -11.38 25.54
N ASP A 388 25.01 -10.66 24.44
CA ASP A 388 24.64 -9.25 24.34
C ASP A 388 23.25 -9.13 23.70
N VAL A 389 22.24 -8.71 24.47
CA VAL A 389 20.89 -8.47 23.96
C VAL A 389 20.86 -7.12 23.24
N VAL A 390 21.13 -7.15 21.93
CA VAL A 390 21.16 -5.96 21.06
C VAL A 390 19.78 -5.30 20.97
N GLY A 391 18.70 -6.09 21.00
CA GLY A 391 17.36 -5.54 21.10
C GLY A 391 16.26 -6.58 21.14
N ILE A 392 15.15 -6.24 21.80
CA ILE A 392 13.97 -7.09 21.93
C ILE A 392 13.22 -7.30 20.59
N SER A 393 13.49 -6.43 19.61
CA SER A 393 12.96 -6.54 18.24
C SER A 393 14.08 -6.35 17.22
N GLY A 394 14.60 -7.47 16.72
CA GLY A 394 15.58 -7.54 15.63
C GLY A 394 14.96 -7.59 14.24
N ASN A 395 13.75 -7.05 14.06
CA ASN A 395 12.98 -7.05 12.81
C ASN A 395 12.64 -8.43 12.20
N PHE A 396 12.98 -9.55 12.84
CA PHE A 396 12.64 -10.90 12.38
C PHE A 396 11.23 -11.36 12.82
N CYS A 397 10.45 -10.50 13.51
CA CYS A 397 9.08 -10.84 13.90
C CYS A 397 8.13 -10.99 12.70
N SER A 398 8.12 -10.19 11.63
CA SER A 398 8.42 -8.76 11.47
C SER A 398 7.15 -7.95 11.80
N ASP A 399 7.26 -6.70 12.26
CA ASP A 399 6.10 -5.91 12.69
C ASP A 399 6.08 -4.53 12.04
N LYS A 400 5.01 -4.23 11.28
CA LYS A 400 4.80 -3.03 10.47
C LYS A 400 5.78 -2.91 9.29
N LYS A 401 6.24 -4.03 8.74
CA LYS A 401 7.15 -4.11 7.58
C LYS A 401 6.80 -5.33 6.72
N PRO A 402 6.78 -5.18 5.37
CA PRO A 402 6.56 -6.32 4.50
C PRO A 402 7.72 -7.32 4.65
N ALA A 403 7.39 -8.56 5.00
CA ALA A 403 8.40 -9.59 5.27
C ALA A 403 7.94 -11.01 4.87
N ALA A 404 8.83 -11.74 4.19
CA ALA A 404 8.56 -13.07 3.68
C ALA A 404 8.33 -14.08 4.82
N VAL A 405 8.96 -13.85 5.97
CA VAL A 405 8.77 -14.69 7.16
C VAL A 405 7.30 -14.67 7.62
N ASN A 406 6.62 -13.52 7.56
CA ASN A 406 5.20 -13.43 7.91
C ASN A 406 4.32 -14.11 6.86
N TRP A 407 4.66 -13.97 5.57
CA TRP A 407 3.98 -14.67 4.47
C TRP A 407 4.05 -16.20 4.62
N ILE A 408 5.25 -16.74 4.89
CA ILE A 408 5.51 -18.19 4.89
C ILE A 408 5.11 -18.84 6.22
N GLN A 409 5.50 -18.23 7.33
CA GLN A 409 5.32 -18.83 8.65
C GLN A 409 4.03 -18.38 9.34
N GLY A 410 3.42 -17.28 8.87
CA GLY A 410 2.29 -16.63 9.53
C GLY A 410 2.71 -15.73 10.69
N ARG A 411 1.77 -14.89 11.14
CA ARG A 411 1.89 -14.01 12.32
C ARG A 411 0.50 -13.52 12.75
N GLY A 412 0.14 -13.60 14.02
CA GLY A 412 -1.24 -13.34 14.43
C GLY A 412 -2.14 -14.50 14.01
N LYS A 413 -3.16 -14.24 13.19
CA LYS A 413 -4.12 -15.26 12.73
C LYS A 413 -3.93 -15.60 11.27
N SER A 414 -3.79 -16.88 10.95
CA SER A 414 -3.79 -17.37 9.57
C SER A 414 -5.15 -17.94 9.22
N VAL A 415 -5.80 -17.36 8.22
CA VAL A 415 -7.18 -17.67 7.84
C VAL A 415 -7.26 -17.96 6.34
N VAL A 416 -8.04 -18.98 5.98
CA VAL A 416 -8.52 -19.19 4.61
C VAL A 416 -10.03 -19.01 4.61
N CYS A 417 -10.56 -18.28 3.63
CA CYS A 417 -12.00 -18.08 3.46
C CYS A 417 -12.36 -18.37 2.00
N GLU A 418 -13.43 -19.10 1.78
CA GLU A 418 -13.88 -19.50 0.45
C GLU A 418 -15.40 -19.38 0.27
N ALA A 419 -15.83 -19.26 -0.99
CA ALA A 419 -17.23 -19.33 -1.38
C ALA A 419 -17.37 -19.95 -2.77
N MET A 420 -18.50 -20.62 -2.99
CA MET A 420 -18.93 -21.09 -4.31
C MET A 420 -19.99 -20.10 -4.80
N ILE A 421 -19.76 -19.43 -5.93
CA ILE A 421 -20.70 -18.44 -6.48
C ILE A 421 -21.31 -19.00 -7.76
N SER A 422 -22.64 -19.04 -7.81
CA SER A 422 -23.33 -19.58 -8.99
C SER A 422 -23.20 -18.66 -10.20
N GLY A 423 -23.15 -19.24 -11.41
CA GLY A 423 -23.05 -18.47 -12.65
C GLY A 423 -24.14 -17.41 -12.79
N GLU A 424 -25.37 -17.74 -12.36
CA GLU A 424 -26.49 -16.79 -12.35
C GLU A 424 -26.19 -15.56 -11.47
N VAL A 425 -25.58 -15.74 -10.30
CA VAL A 425 -25.21 -14.64 -9.40
C VAL A 425 -24.04 -13.84 -9.99
N VAL A 426 -23.08 -14.50 -10.63
CA VAL A 426 -21.97 -13.83 -11.34
C VAL A 426 -22.52 -12.89 -12.42
N GLU A 427 -23.46 -13.35 -13.24
CA GLU A 427 -24.07 -12.53 -14.28
C GLU A 427 -24.99 -11.44 -13.71
N LYS A 428 -25.91 -11.80 -12.81
CA LYS A 428 -26.97 -10.88 -12.34
C LYS A 428 -26.47 -9.89 -11.30
N VAL A 429 -25.61 -10.29 -10.37
CA VAL A 429 -25.12 -9.44 -9.28
C VAL A 429 -23.77 -8.85 -9.65
N LEU A 430 -22.83 -9.66 -10.11
CA LEU A 430 -21.46 -9.24 -10.39
C LEU A 430 -21.25 -8.68 -11.81
N LYS A 431 -22.25 -8.84 -12.69
CA LYS A 431 -22.30 -8.22 -14.03
C LYS A 431 -21.08 -8.57 -14.89
N THR A 432 -20.60 -9.81 -14.78
CA THR A 432 -19.46 -10.36 -15.51
C THR A 432 -19.70 -11.85 -15.82
N SER A 433 -18.71 -12.55 -16.37
CA SER A 433 -18.72 -14.01 -16.54
C SER A 433 -17.67 -14.70 -15.66
N VAL A 434 -17.85 -16.01 -15.44
CA VAL A 434 -16.89 -16.87 -14.72
C VAL A 434 -15.52 -16.87 -15.42
N SER A 435 -15.51 -17.07 -16.75
CA SER A 435 -14.27 -17.12 -17.53
C SER A 435 -13.44 -15.84 -17.42
N ALA A 436 -14.10 -14.67 -17.47
CA ALA A 436 -13.42 -13.39 -17.35
C ALA A 436 -12.81 -13.17 -15.97
N LEU A 437 -13.48 -13.64 -14.90
CA LEU A 437 -12.95 -13.55 -13.54
C LEU A 437 -11.71 -14.43 -13.34
N VAL A 438 -11.76 -15.68 -13.82
CA VAL A 438 -10.64 -16.62 -13.71
C VAL A 438 -9.42 -16.11 -14.50
N GLU A 439 -9.64 -15.65 -15.73
CA GLU A 439 -8.59 -15.07 -16.57
C GLU A 439 -7.98 -13.82 -15.90
N LEU A 440 -8.83 -12.89 -15.45
CA LEU A 440 -8.35 -11.67 -14.81
C LEU A 440 -7.60 -11.96 -13.50
N ASN A 441 -8.05 -12.91 -12.69
CA ASN A 441 -7.33 -13.30 -11.47
C ASN A 441 -5.93 -13.81 -11.80
N THR A 442 -5.83 -14.68 -12.81
CA THR A 442 -4.56 -15.24 -13.26
C THR A 442 -3.62 -14.14 -13.75
N ILE A 443 -4.10 -13.28 -14.65
CA ILE A 443 -3.25 -12.26 -15.28
C ILE A 443 -2.92 -11.12 -14.30
N LYS A 444 -3.88 -10.68 -13.48
CA LYS A 444 -3.71 -9.53 -12.58
C LYS A 444 -3.10 -9.92 -11.22
N ASN A 445 -3.79 -10.78 -10.46
CA ASN A 445 -3.43 -11.07 -9.07
C ASN A 445 -2.23 -12.02 -8.97
N LEU A 446 -2.04 -12.91 -9.95
CA LEU A 446 -0.91 -13.84 -9.95
C LEU A 446 0.23 -13.32 -10.83
N THR A 447 0.06 -13.30 -12.15
CA THR A 447 1.14 -12.92 -13.09
C THR A 447 1.56 -11.47 -12.91
N GLY A 448 0.63 -10.52 -12.79
CA GLY A 448 0.92 -9.11 -12.56
C GLY A 448 1.70 -8.87 -11.27
N SER A 449 1.26 -9.47 -10.17
CA SER A 449 1.97 -9.40 -8.88
C SER A 449 3.34 -10.06 -8.92
N ALA A 450 3.50 -11.17 -9.65
CA ALA A 450 4.80 -11.82 -9.85
C ALA A 450 5.78 -10.93 -10.64
N ILE A 451 5.31 -10.29 -11.73
CA ILE A 451 6.11 -9.34 -12.51
C ILE A 451 6.52 -8.14 -11.65
N ALA A 452 5.63 -7.67 -10.77
CA ALA A 452 5.90 -6.56 -9.85
C ALA A 452 6.86 -6.94 -8.70
N GLY A 453 7.22 -8.22 -8.52
CA GLY A 453 7.99 -8.68 -7.37
C GLY A 453 7.24 -8.50 -6.05
N SER A 454 5.91 -8.58 -6.07
CA SER A 454 5.06 -8.38 -4.90
C SER A 454 5.30 -9.46 -3.84
N LEU A 455 5.39 -9.04 -2.59
CA LEU A 455 5.55 -9.92 -1.44
C LEU A 455 4.21 -10.02 -0.69
N GLY A 456 3.54 -11.16 -0.79
CA GLY A 456 2.24 -11.40 -0.14
C GLY A 456 1.06 -10.63 -0.72
N GLY A 457 1.26 -9.79 -1.74
CA GLY A 457 0.22 -9.01 -2.42
C GLY A 457 -0.29 -9.67 -3.70
N PHE A 458 -0.83 -10.89 -3.61
CA PHE A 458 -1.44 -11.62 -4.73
C PHE A 458 -2.96 -11.46 -4.73
N ASN A 459 -3.43 -10.22 -4.60
CA ASN A 459 -4.83 -9.83 -4.43
C ASN A 459 -5.12 -8.50 -5.13
N ALA A 460 -6.39 -8.07 -5.13
CA ALA A 460 -6.80 -6.82 -5.74
C ALA A 460 -6.73 -5.62 -4.79
N HIS A 461 -7.36 -5.70 -3.62
CA HIS A 461 -7.45 -4.61 -2.65
C HIS A 461 -7.70 -5.07 -1.20
N ALA A 462 -7.13 -6.19 -0.78
CA ALA A 462 -7.29 -6.68 0.60
C ALA A 462 -6.98 -5.59 1.65
N ALA A 463 -5.97 -4.76 1.39
CA ALA A 463 -5.57 -3.63 2.22
C ALA A 463 -6.67 -2.60 2.47
N ASN A 464 -7.55 -2.34 1.49
CA ASN A 464 -8.66 -1.38 1.65
C ASN A 464 -9.67 -1.90 2.67
N ILE A 465 -10.03 -3.18 2.55
CA ILE A 465 -11.00 -3.83 3.44
C ILE A 465 -10.44 -3.95 4.85
N VAL A 466 -9.21 -4.44 4.99
CA VAL A 466 -8.52 -4.58 6.28
C VAL A 466 -8.43 -3.23 6.98
N SER A 467 -7.96 -2.18 6.30
CA SER A 467 -7.84 -0.83 6.89
C SER A 467 -9.18 -0.30 7.38
N ALA A 468 -10.24 -0.44 6.58
CA ALA A 468 -11.55 0.08 6.93
C ALA A 468 -12.13 -0.60 8.18
N ILE A 469 -11.97 -1.93 8.29
CA ILE A 469 -12.41 -2.68 9.49
C ILE A 469 -11.51 -2.36 10.68
N PHE A 470 -10.18 -2.24 10.47
CA PHE A 470 -9.22 -1.98 11.53
C PHE A 470 -9.49 -0.65 12.23
N ILE A 471 -9.70 0.42 11.44
CA ILE A 471 -10.03 1.74 11.98
C ILE A 471 -11.38 1.71 12.71
N ALA A 472 -12.40 1.05 12.11
CA ALA A 472 -13.73 0.94 12.72
C ALA A 472 -13.70 0.19 14.06
N THR A 473 -12.85 -0.83 14.19
CA THR A 473 -12.84 -1.75 15.34
C THR A 473 -11.67 -1.52 16.30
N GLY A 474 -10.90 -0.45 16.13
CA GLY A 474 -9.84 -0.04 17.07
C GLY A 474 -8.60 -0.92 17.05
N GLN A 475 -8.31 -1.54 15.90
CA GLN A 475 -7.06 -2.25 15.65
C GLN A 475 -5.94 -1.24 15.33
N ASP A 476 -4.70 -1.71 15.21
CA ASP A 476 -3.56 -0.89 14.82
C ASP A 476 -3.48 -0.76 13.28
N PRO A 477 -3.81 0.40 12.67
CA PRO A 477 -3.86 0.52 11.22
C PRO A 477 -2.49 0.34 10.55
N ALA A 478 -1.39 0.53 11.27
CA ALA A 478 -0.06 0.31 10.73
C ALA A 478 0.23 -1.19 10.49
N GLN A 479 -0.49 -2.09 11.15
CA GLN A 479 -0.41 -3.53 10.92
C GLN A 479 -1.11 -3.97 9.63
N ASN A 480 -1.83 -3.07 8.95
CA ASN A 480 -2.36 -3.35 7.61
C ASN A 480 -1.27 -3.78 6.62
N ILE A 481 -0.02 -3.36 6.82
CA ILE A 481 1.12 -3.75 5.98
C ILE A 481 1.21 -5.28 5.85
N GLU A 482 1.10 -6.00 6.95
CA GLU A 482 1.17 -7.47 6.96
C GLU A 482 -0.22 -8.13 7.01
N SER A 483 -1.17 -7.55 7.74
CA SER A 483 -2.55 -8.06 7.79
C SER A 483 -3.24 -8.10 6.43
N SER A 484 -2.77 -7.32 5.44
CA SER A 484 -3.28 -7.34 4.06
C SER A 484 -2.56 -8.33 3.14
N HIS A 485 -1.56 -9.07 3.63
CA HIS A 485 -1.01 -10.18 2.88
C HIS A 485 -2.12 -11.19 2.57
N CYS A 486 -2.38 -11.37 1.28
CA CYS A 486 -3.50 -12.14 0.78
C CYS A 486 -3.16 -12.71 -0.59
N ILE A 487 -3.45 -13.99 -0.80
CA ILE A 487 -3.56 -14.59 -2.13
C ILE A 487 -5.02 -14.89 -2.42
N THR A 488 -5.49 -14.38 -3.56
CA THR A 488 -6.84 -14.59 -4.08
C THR A 488 -6.78 -15.63 -5.19
N MET A 489 -7.54 -16.70 -5.05
CA MET A 489 -7.68 -17.76 -6.05
C MET A 489 -9.10 -17.78 -6.58
N MET A 490 -9.24 -17.97 -7.89
CA MET A 490 -10.52 -18.05 -8.59
C MET A 490 -10.45 -19.19 -9.59
N GLU A 491 -11.31 -20.18 -9.43
CA GLU A 491 -11.33 -21.40 -10.24
C GLU A 491 -12.74 -21.65 -10.78
N ALA A 492 -12.81 -22.02 -12.04
CA ALA A 492 -14.04 -22.47 -12.67
C ALA A 492 -14.39 -23.87 -12.16
N ILE A 493 -15.63 -24.07 -11.73
CA ILE A 493 -16.15 -25.37 -11.25
C ILE A 493 -17.44 -25.72 -11.99
N ASN A 494 -17.93 -26.96 -11.81
CA ASN A 494 -19.17 -27.45 -12.44
C ASN A 494 -19.18 -27.22 -13.97
N ASP A 495 -18.11 -27.64 -14.65
CA ASP A 495 -17.88 -27.44 -16.08
C ASP A 495 -17.85 -25.95 -16.51
N GLY A 496 -17.41 -25.08 -15.62
CA GLY A 496 -17.28 -23.63 -15.86
C GLY A 496 -18.56 -22.84 -15.70
N LYS A 497 -19.62 -23.44 -15.14
CA LYS A 497 -20.88 -22.78 -14.84
C LYS A 497 -20.79 -21.89 -13.61
N ASP A 498 -20.04 -22.33 -12.61
CA ASP A 498 -19.92 -21.64 -11.33
C ASP A 498 -18.44 -21.34 -11.05
N ILE A 499 -18.18 -20.51 -10.03
CA ILE A 499 -16.83 -20.13 -9.63
C ILE A 499 -16.59 -20.45 -8.16
N HIS A 500 -15.48 -21.13 -7.88
CA HIS A 500 -14.89 -21.18 -6.55
C HIS A 500 -13.98 -19.96 -6.40
N VAL A 501 -14.15 -19.22 -5.32
CA VAL A 501 -13.27 -18.10 -4.97
C VAL A 501 -12.78 -18.31 -3.55
N SER A 502 -11.48 -18.07 -3.33
CA SER A 502 -10.89 -18.11 -2.00
C SER A 502 -9.87 -17.02 -1.78
N VAL A 503 -9.71 -16.63 -0.52
CA VAL A 503 -8.64 -15.76 -0.03
C VAL A 503 -7.89 -16.48 1.08
N THR A 504 -6.57 -16.45 1.04
CA THR A 504 -5.72 -16.95 2.12
C THR A 504 -4.88 -15.81 2.68
N MET A 505 -5.08 -15.53 3.97
CA MET A 505 -4.47 -14.42 4.69
C MET A 505 -3.65 -14.98 5.86
N PRO A 506 -2.32 -15.16 5.71
CA PRO A 506 -1.51 -15.88 6.68
C PRO A 506 -1.17 -15.06 7.93
N CYS A 507 -1.36 -13.75 7.92
CA CYS A 507 -0.88 -12.90 9.00
C CYS A 507 -1.82 -11.76 9.42
N ILE A 508 -3.08 -12.06 9.75
CA ILE A 508 -4.04 -11.07 10.27
C ILE A 508 -3.72 -10.78 11.76
N GLU A 509 -3.27 -9.57 12.07
CA GLU A 509 -2.98 -9.12 13.43
C GLU A 509 -4.16 -8.35 14.03
N VAL A 510 -5.02 -9.06 14.77
CA VAL A 510 -6.21 -8.47 15.40
C VAL A 510 -6.35 -8.87 16.86
N GLY A 511 -7.04 -8.02 17.62
CA GLY A 511 -7.46 -8.25 19.00
C GLY A 511 -8.78 -7.57 19.32
N THR A 512 -9.46 -8.05 20.35
CA THR A 512 -10.73 -7.49 20.84
C THR A 512 -10.60 -6.93 22.25
N VAL A 513 -9.37 -6.90 22.78
CA VAL A 513 -8.97 -6.35 24.07
C VAL A 513 -7.66 -5.57 23.93
N GLY A 514 -7.61 -4.39 24.56
CA GLY A 514 -6.42 -3.54 24.60
C GLY A 514 -6.31 -2.58 23.41
N GLY A 515 -5.42 -1.60 23.52
CA GLY A 515 -5.26 -0.54 22.52
C GLY A 515 -6.57 0.22 22.26
N GLY A 516 -6.81 0.56 20.99
CA GLY A 516 -7.98 1.33 20.56
C GLY A 516 -9.33 0.60 20.71
N THR A 517 -9.36 -0.71 20.97
CA THR A 517 -10.59 -1.50 21.11
C THR A 517 -11.47 -1.07 22.29
N GLN A 518 -10.90 -0.33 23.25
CA GLN A 518 -11.58 0.16 24.44
C GLN A 518 -12.31 1.48 24.20
N LEU A 519 -11.95 2.23 23.16
CA LEU A 519 -12.59 3.50 22.81
C LEU A 519 -14.06 3.26 22.46
N ALA A 520 -14.95 4.15 22.89
CA ALA A 520 -16.40 3.92 22.85
C ALA A 520 -16.91 3.54 21.45
N SER A 521 -16.50 4.28 20.42
CA SER A 521 -16.93 4.06 19.03
C SER A 521 -16.43 2.73 18.48
N GLN A 522 -15.15 2.42 18.71
CA GLN A 522 -14.52 1.17 18.27
C GLN A 522 -15.10 -0.04 19.01
N SER A 523 -15.37 0.12 20.30
CA SER A 523 -16.02 -0.87 21.15
C SER A 523 -17.46 -1.16 20.69
N ALA A 524 -18.20 -0.14 20.24
CA ALA A 524 -19.53 -0.31 19.66
C ALA A 524 -19.48 -1.11 18.35
N CYS A 525 -18.48 -0.86 17.49
CA CYS A 525 -18.28 -1.63 16.25
C CYS A 525 -17.90 -3.10 16.53
N LEU A 526 -17.06 -3.36 17.53
CA LEU A 526 -16.78 -4.73 17.98
C LEU A 526 -18.01 -5.42 18.56
N ASN A 527 -18.88 -4.67 19.26
CA ASN A 527 -20.13 -5.19 19.80
C ASN A 527 -21.13 -5.54 18.70
N LEU A 528 -21.21 -4.74 17.64
CA LEU A 528 -22.02 -5.03 16.44
C LEU A 528 -21.63 -6.37 15.81
N LEU A 529 -20.34 -6.68 15.81
CA LEU A 529 -19.81 -7.95 15.30
C LEU A 529 -19.93 -9.12 16.30
N GLY A 530 -20.39 -8.87 17.53
CA GLY A 530 -20.50 -9.89 18.58
C GLY A 530 -19.17 -10.34 19.18
N VAL A 531 -18.08 -9.57 19.01
CA VAL A 531 -16.72 -9.96 19.41
C VAL A 531 -16.09 -9.02 20.43
N LYS A 532 -16.85 -8.12 21.05
CA LYS A 532 -16.31 -7.16 22.03
C LYS A 532 -15.70 -7.86 23.25
N GLY A 533 -14.47 -7.47 23.60
CA GLY A 533 -13.82 -7.89 24.84
C GLY A 533 -13.27 -9.31 24.80
N ALA A 534 -12.88 -9.81 25.98
CA ALA A 534 -12.36 -11.16 26.16
C ALA A 534 -13.49 -12.19 26.23
N CYS A 535 -13.30 -13.33 25.59
CA CYS A 535 -14.18 -14.48 25.79
C CYS A 535 -13.74 -15.25 27.05
N ARG A 536 -14.66 -15.37 28.01
CA ARG A 536 -14.37 -16.03 29.31
C ARG A 536 -14.32 -17.55 29.18
N GLU A 537 -15.17 -18.11 28.33
CA GLU A 537 -15.31 -19.56 28.16
C GLU A 537 -14.19 -20.15 27.30
N SER A 538 -13.81 -19.43 26.24
CA SER A 538 -12.79 -19.86 25.28
C SER A 538 -11.88 -18.69 24.92
N PRO A 539 -10.75 -18.51 25.63
CA PRO A 539 -9.80 -17.44 25.33
C PRO A 539 -9.39 -17.44 23.85
N ALA A 540 -9.30 -16.25 23.27
CA ALA A 540 -9.06 -16.01 21.84
C ALA A 540 -10.25 -16.26 20.90
N ALA A 541 -11.40 -16.77 21.37
CA ALA A 541 -12.54 -17.01 20.49
C ALA A 541 -13.02 -15.74 19.78
N ASN A 542 -13.07 -14.60 20.47
CA ASN A 542 -13.53 -13.34 19.89
C ASN A 542 -12.51 -12.80 18.87
N SER A 543 -11.22 -12.82 19.22
CA SER A 543 -10.18 -12.37 18.30
C SER A 543 -10.00 -13.29 17.08
N ARG A 544 -10.31 -14.59 17.20
CA ARG A 544 -10.36 -15.54 16.07
C ARG A 544 -11.56 -15.29 15.18
N LEU A 545 -12.73 -15.06 15.77
CA LEU A 545 -13.93 -14.73 15.01
C LEU A 545 -13.75 -13.40 14.25
N LEU A 546 -13.16 -12.38 14.88
CA LEU A 546 -12.84 -11.12 14.19
C LEU A 546 -11.94 -11.35 12.97
N ALA A 547 -10.91 -12.21 13.07
CA ALA A 547 -10.04 -12.54 11.94
C ALA A 547 -10.79 -13.25 10.80
N ASN A 548 -11.72 -14.15 11.12
CA ASN A 548 -12.60 -14.78 10.13
C ASN A 548 -13.50 -13.75 9.44
N ILE A 549 -14.09 -12.81 10.20
CA ILE A 549 -14.93 -11.74 9.63
C ILE A 549 -14.11 -10.83 8.71
N VAL A 550 -12.87 -10.49 9.09
CA VAL A 550 -11.95 -9.74 8.23
C VAL A 550 -11.69 -10.50 6.93
N ALA A 551 -11.33 -11.78 6.99
CA ALA A 551 -11.07 -12.59 5.79
C ALA A 551 -12.30 -12.75 4.89
N GLY A 552 -13.49 -13.00 5.47
CA GLY A 552 -14.74 -13.06 4.71
C GLY A 552 -15.13 -11.73 4.07
N SER A 553 -14.82 -10.61 4.73
CA SER A 553 -15.03 -9.28 4.16
C SER A 553 -14.05 -9.00 3.02
N VAL A 554 -12.79 -9.45 3.14
CA VAL A 554 -11.79 -9.38 2.07
C VAL A 554 -12.25 -10.20 0.87
N LEU A 555 -12.73 -11.43 1.08
CA LEU A 555 -13.32 -12.27 0.03
C LEU A 555 -14.43 -11.54 -0.73
N ALA A 556 -15.37 -10.91 0.00
CA ALA A 556 -16.45 -10.12 -0.58
C ALA A 556 -15.92 -8.92 -1.40
N GLY A 557 -14.96 -8.18 -0.84
CA GLY A 557 -14.32 -7.06 -1.51
C GLY A 557 -13.61 -7.50 -2.79
N GLU A 558 -12.80 -8.55 -2.74
CA GLU A 558 -12.04 -9.11 -3.86
C GLU A 558 -12.98 -9.52 -5.00
N LEU A 559 -14.02 -10.30 -4.69
CA LEU A 559 -15.01 -10.75 -5.66
C LEU A 559 -15.67 -9.57 -6.38
N SER A 560 -16.08 -8.54 -5.64
CA SER A 560 -16.76 -7.38 -6.20
C SER A 560 -15.84 -6.52 -7.07
N LEU A 561 -14.62 -6.23 -6.60
CA LEU A 561 -13.66 -5.39 -7.34
C LEU A 561 -13.19 -6.09 -8.61
N MET A 562 -12.81 -7.37 -8.53
CA MET A 562 -12.40 -8.17 -9.69
C MET A 562 -13.51 -8.21 -10.74
N SER A 563 -14.77 -8.33 -10.32
CA SER A 563 -15.92 -8.28 -11.22
C SER A 563 -16.10 -6.92 -11.88
N ALA A 564 -15.93 -5.83 -11.14
CA ALA A 564 -16.01 -4.48 -11.69
C ALA A 564 -14.89 -4.18 -12.71
N ILE A 565 -13.69 -4.73 -12.49
CA ILE A 565 -12.56 -4.62 -13.44
C ILE A 565 -12.85 -5.47 -14.69
N ALA A 566 -13.26 -6.72 -14.52
CA ALA A 566 -13.57 -7.63 -15.64
C ALA A 566 -14.68 -7.05 -16.55
N ALA A 567 -15.66 -6.35 -15.96
CA ALA A 567 -16.74 -5.70 -16.70
C ALA A 567 -16.40 -4.29 -17.23
N GLY A 568 -15.20 -3.76 -16.99
CA GLY A 568 -14.82 -2.38 -17.38
C GLY A 568 -15.59 -1.27 -16.66
N GLN A 569 -16.14 -1.54 -15.47
CA GLN A 569 -17.04 -0.64 -14.73
C GLN A 569 -16.35 0.18 -13.64
N LEU A 570 -15.06 -0.06 -13.38
CA LEU A 570 -14.32 0.56 -12.28
C LEU A 570 -14.37 2.10 -12.34
N VAL A 571 -13.98 2.68 -13.47
CA VAL A 571 -13.90 4.15 -13.64
C VAL A 571 -15.28 4.81 -13.49
N LYS A 572 -16.31 4.25 -14.13
CA LYS A 572 -17.69 4.77 -14.04
C LYS A 572 -18.20 4.78 -12.60
N SER A 573 -17.88 3.74 -11.84
CA SER A 573 -18.29 3.62 -10.43
C SER A 573 -17.57 4.66 -9.56
N HIS A 574 -16.23 4.75 -9.66
CA HIS A 574 -15.47 5.77 -8.93
C HIS A 574 -15.94 7.20 -9.26
N MET A 575 -16.21 7.51 -10.53
CA MET A 575 -16.69 8.83 -10.92
C MET A 575 -18.06 9.19 -10.32
N LYS A 576 -18.94 8.21 -10.14
CA LYS A 576 -20.28 8.41 -9.57
C LYS A 576 -20.26 8.66 -8.05
N TYR A 577 -19.37 7.97 -7.32
CA TYR A 577 -19.37 8.02 -5.85
C TYR A 577 -18.23 8.83 -5.23
N ASN A 578 -17.12 9.06 -5.94
CA ASN A 578 -15.98 9.85 -5.43
C ASN A 578 -16.01 11.32 -5.87
N ARG A 579 -16.87 11.70 -6.83
CA ARG A 579 -17.08 13.12 -7.18
C ARG A 579 -18.42 13.56 -6.61
N SER A 580 -18.37 14.42 -5.59
CA SER A 580 -19.55 15.21 -5.23
C SER A 580 -19.89 16.07 -6.44
N SER A 581 -21.09 15.91 -7.01
CA SER A 581 -21.66 16.91 -7.92
C SER A 581 -22.06 18.21 -7.20
N ARG A 582 -21.77 18.31 -5.89
CA ARG A 582 -22.10 19.43 -5.02
C ARG A 582 -21.06 20.56 -4.99
N ASP A 583 -19.79 20.33 -5.37
CA ASP A 583 -18.73 21.34 -5.19
C ASP A 583 -18.24 22.03 -6.48
N MET A 584 -18.74 21.65 -7.66
CA MET A 584 -18.34 22.33 -8.91
C MET A 584 -19.11 23.63 -9.18
N SER A 585 -20.27 23.85 -8.55
CA SER A 585 -21.08 25.07 -8.74
C SER A 585 -20.69 26.23 -7.81
N THR A 586 -19.88 25.97 -6.78
CA THR A 586 -19.56 26.96 -5.73
C THR A 586 -18.15 27.56 -5.85
N ILE A 587 -17.31 27.03 -6.75
CA ILE A 587 -15.93 27.52 -6.98
C ILE A 587 -15.87 28.58 -8.10
N THR A 588 -16.98 28.84 -8.80
CA THR A 588 -17.05 29.78 -9.94
C THR A 588 -18.00 30.96 -9.73
N SER A 589 -18.37 31.28 -8.47
CA SER A 589 -19.19 32.46 -8.15
C SER A 589 -18.43 33.46 -7.29
#